data_AF-A0AAD0Y8P2-F1
#
_entry.id   AF-A0AAD0Y8P2-F1
#
_cell.length_a   1.000
_cell.length_b   1.000
_cell.length_c   1.000
_cell.angle_alpha   90.00
_cell.angle_beta   90.00
_cell.angle_gamma   90.00
#
_symmetry.space_group_name_H-M   'P 1'
#
loop_
_entity.id
_entity.type
_entity.pdbx_description
1 polymer ?
#
loop_
_entity_poly.entity_id
_entity_poly.type
_entity_poly.pdbx_seq_one_letter_code
_entity_poly.pdbx_strand_id
1 'polypeptide(L)' 'MKTPVQMLETVAAEIIENTVLLEIIYKNSNEDQETDCAMACLIRSMQKTLDITNEYIKAYDKASAPPPTGKGRD' A
#
# COMPACT_ATOMS: atom_id res chain seq x y z
N MET A 1 -9.82 13.05 -6.13
CA MET A 1 -8.84 12.36 -5.27
C MET A 1 -9.60 11.63 -4.17
N LYS A 2 -9.15 10.44 -3.76
CA LYS A 2 -9.65 9.81 -2.53
C LYS A 2 -9.36 10.72 -1.34
N THR A 3 -10.23 10.74 -0.34
CA THR A 3 -9.93 11.40 0.94
C THR A 3 -8.85 10.63 1.71
N PRO A 4 -8.17 11.22 2.71
CA PRO A 4 -7.26 10.50 3.60
C PRO A 4 -7.88 9.23 4.18
N VAL A 5 -9.13 9.33 4.60
CA VAL A 5 -9.86 8.21 5.21
C VAL A 5 -10.02 7.09 4.19
N GLN A 6 -10.45 7.39 2.95
CA GLN A 6 -10.57 6.39 1.88
C GLN A 6 -9.23 5.78 1.45
N MET A 7 -8.15 6.55 1.52
CA MET A 7 -6.79 6.07 1.29
C MET A 7 -6.37 5.08 2.38
N LEU A 8 -6.59 5.43 3.65
CA LEU A 8 -6.30 4.56 4.80
C LEU A 8 -7.16 3.30 4.81
N GLU A 9 -8.45 3.39 4.45
CA GLU A 9 -9.35 2.24 4.28
C GLU A 9 -8.83 1.28 3.22
N THR A 10 -8.27 1.80 2.11
CA THR A 10 -7.65 0.97 1.07
C THR A 10 -6.44 0.20 1.62
N VAL A 11 -5.55 0.88 2.34
CA VAL A 11 -4.36 0.25 2.94
C VAL A 11 -4.76 -0.79 3.99
N ALA A 12 -5.76 -0.48 4.83
CA ALA A 12 -6.26 -1.41 5.84
C ALA A 12 -6.83 -2.70 5.21
N ALA A 13 -7.60 -2.57 4.12
CA ALA A 13 -8.14 -3.73 3.40
C ALA A 13 -7.02 -4.61 2.83
N GLU A 14 -6.01 -4.02 2.19
CA GLU A 14 -4.87 -4.80 1.66
C GLU A 14 -4.04 -5.47 2.76
N ILE A 15 -3.87 -4.82 3.92
CA ILE A 15 -3.22 -5.45 5.08
C ILE A 15 -4.03 -6.65 5.56
N ILE A 16 -5.37 -6.54 5.65
CA ILE A 16 -6.24 -7.67 6.03
C ILE A 16 -6.05 -8.83 5.05
N GLU A 17 -6.11 -8.59 3.75
CA GLU A 17 -5.90 -9.62 2.72
C GLU A 17 -4.52 -10.28 2.85
N ASN A 18 -3.46 -9.49 3.06
CA ASN A 18 -2.10 -10.00 3.28
C ASN A 18 -2.02 -10.87 4.55
N THR A 19 -2.69 -10.49 5.65
CA THR A 19 -2.70 -11.29 6.88
C THR A 19 -3.46 -12.62 6.70
N VAL A 20 -4.57 -12.62 5.97
CA VAL A 20 -5.32 -13.85 5.66
C VAL A 20 -4.47 -14.79 4.80
N LEU A 21 -3.76 -14.26 3.79
CA LEU A 21 -2.85 -15.07 2.98
C LEU A 21 -1.70 -15.64 3.82
N LEU A 22 -1.11 -14.85 4.71
CA LEU A 22 -0.06 -15.32 5.61
C LEU A 22 -0.56 -16.45 6.53
N GLU A 23 -1.77 -16.34 7.08
CA GLU A 23 -2.37 -17.42 7.87
C GLU A 23 -2.57 -18.70 7.06
N ILE A 24 -3.01 -18.59 5.80
CA ILE A 24 -3.18 -19.74 4.90
C ILE A 24 -1.83 -20.39 4.64
N ILE A 25 -0.79 -19.59 4.35
CA ILE A 25 0.57 -20.11 4.16
C ILE A 25 1.05 -20.84 5.41
N TYR A 26 0.92 -20.23 6.58
CA TYR A 26 1.36 -20.83 7.84
C TYR A 26 0.63 -22.15 8.15
N LYS A 27 -0.68 -22.23 7.91
CA LYS A 27 -1.48 -23.45 8.14
C LYS A 27 -1.13 -24.58 7.18
N ASN A 28 -0.59 -24.26 6.01
CA ASN A 28 -0.28 -25.23 4.95
C ASN A 28 1.22 -25.32 4.65
N SER A 29 2.08 -24.75 5.49
CA SER A 29 3.51 -24.66 5.18
C SER A 29 4.14 -26.04 5.27
N ASN A 30 4.42 -26.59 4.09
CA ASN A 30 5.34 -27.70 3.92
C ASN A 30 6.56 -27.12 3.19
N GLU A 31 7.76 -27.68 3.35
CA GLU A 31 8.96 -27.20 2.61
C GLU A 31 8.86 -27.60 1.12
N ASP A 32 7.84 -27.08 0.43
CA ASP A 32 7.46 -27.41 -0.94
C ASP A 32 7.33 -26.16 -1.83
N GLN A 33 7.30 -26.41 -3.12
CA GLN A 33 7.23 -25.37 -4.14
C GLN A 33 5.94 -24.54 -4.05
N GLU A 34 4.85 -25.10 -3.52
CA GLU A 34 3.57 -24.41 -3.37
C GLU A 34 3.67 -23.33 -2.29
N THR A 35 4.28 -23.66 -1.16
CA THR A 35 4.57 -22.73 -0.06
C THR A 35 5.48 -21.59 -0.52
N ASP A 36 6.54 -21.90 -1.28
CA ASP A 36 7.42 -20.87 -1.86
C ASP A 36 6.69 -19.95 -2.85
N CYS A 37 5.83 -20.52 -3.70
CA CYS A 37 5.01 -19.74 -4.63
C CYS A 37 4.05 -18.80 -3.87
N ALA A 38 3.37 -19.30 -2.84
CA ALA A 38 2.45 -18.52 -2.04
C ALA A 38 3.16 -17.41 -1.25
N MET A 39 4.34 -17.71 -0.68
CA MET A 39 5.21 -16.71 -0.04
C MET A 39 5.64 -15.62 -1.02
N ALA A 40 6.06 -15.97 -2.23
CA ALA A 40 6.40 -14.99 -3.26
C ALA A 40 5.20 -14.11 -3.64
N CYS A 41 3.99 -14.68 -3.70
CA CYS A 41 2.76 -13.92 -3.91
C CYS A 41 2.48 -12.93 -2.77
N LEU A 42 2.61 -13.36 -1.51
CA LEU A 42 2.45 -12.49 -0.35
C LEU A 42 3.46 -11.32 -0.37
N ILE A 43 4.74 -11.61 -0.64
CA ILE A 43 5.79 -10.57 -0.71
C ILE A 43 5.43 -9.51 -1.76
N ARG A 44 5.04 -9.91 -2.97
CA ARG A 44 4.64 -8.98 -4.03
C ARG A 44 3.41 -8.15 -3.63
N SER A 45 2.44 -8.77 -2.97
CA SER A 45 1.25 -8.09 -2.49
C SER A 45 1.60 -7.03 -1.45
N MET A 46 2.44 -7.36 -0.46
CA MET A 46 2.90 -6.39 0.54
C MET A 46 3.73 -5.25 -0.06
N GLN A 47 4.58 -5.53 -1.06
CA GLN A 47 5.32 -4.50 -1.80
C GLN A 47 4.37 -3.54 -2.52
N LYS A 48 3.32 -4.07 -3.16
CA LYS A 48 2.29 -3.25 -3.80
C LYS A 48 1.56 -2.35 -2.79
N THR A 49 1.22 -2.88 -1.61
CA THR A 49 0.61 -2.07 -0.53
C THR A 49 1.52 -0.94 -0.08
N LEU A 50 2.83 -1.19 0.02
CA LEU A 50 3.82 -0.16 0.33
C LEU A 50 3.87 0.92 -0.77
N ASP A 51 3.88 0.52 -2.04
CA ASP A 51 3.90 1.45 -3.18
C ASP A 51 2.66 2.36 -3.19
N ILE A 52 1.47 1.77 -3.02
CA ILE A 52 0.20 2.52 -2.92
C ILE A 52 0.23 3.51 -1.76
N THR A 53 0.72 3.07 -0.59
CA THR A 53 0.85 3.93 0.58
C THR A 53 1.78 5.12 0.30
N ASN A 54 2.92 4.87 -0.34
CA ASN A 54 3.86 5.92 -0.72
C ASN A 54 3.29 6.89 -1.76
N GLU A 55 2.48 6.40 -2.70
CA GLU A 55 1.75 7.26 -3.65
C GLU A 55 0.76 8.17 -2.93
N TYR A 56 0.02 7.65 -1.94
CA TYR A 56 -0.89 8.44 -1.12
C TYR A 56 -0.16 9.51 -0.30
N ILE A 57 0.98 9.16 0.31
CA ILE A 57 1.83 10.14 1.02
C ILE A 57 2.27 11.26 0.09
N LYS A 58 2.79 10.94 -1.11
CA LYS A 58 3.22 11.94 -2.10
C LYS A 58 2.07 12.82 -2.58
N ALA A 59 0.88 12.25 -2.77
CA ALA A 59 -0.29 13.00 -3.18
C ALA A 59 -0.71 14.03 -2.12
N TYR A 60 -0.62 13.65 -0.83
CA TYR A 60 -0.97 14.53 0.27
C TYR A 60 0.09 15.59 0.56
N ASP A 61 1.37 15.26 0.44
CA ASP A 61 2.47 16.21 0.57
C ASP A 61 2.33 17.35 -0.48
N LYS A 62 2.07 16.98 -1.74
CA LYS A 62 1.80 17.95 -2.81
C LYS A 62 0.52 18.77 -2.60
N ALA A 63 -0.54 18.17 -2.04
CA ALA A 63 -1.78 18.88 -1.75
C ALA A 63 -1.64 19.84 -0.55
N SER A 64 -0.68 19.60 0.33
CA SER A 64 -0.37 20.48 1.47
C SER A 64 0.56 21.66 1.10
N ALA A 65 1.17 21.63 -0.08
CA ALA A 65 2.05 22.70 -0.54
C ALA A 65 1.25 24.00 -0.72
N PRO A 66 1.70 25.14 -0.16
CA PRO A 66 1.02 26.42 -0.35
C PRO A 66 0.98 26.77 -1.84
N PRO A 67 -0.09 27.44 -2.32
CA PRO A 67 -0.18 27.83 -3.72
C PRO A 67 1.04 28.69 -4.07
N PRO A 68 1.60 28.56 -5.29
CA PRO A 68 2.69 29.41 -5.71
C PRO A 68 2.22 30.85 -5.58
N THR A 69 2.83 31.61 -4.67
CA THR A 69 2.57 33.04 -4.52
C THR A 69 2.94 33.69 -5.84
N GLY A 70 1.93 33.98 -6.66
CA GLY A 70 2.09 34.78 -7.86
C GLY A 70 2.59 36.15 -7.44
N LYS A 71 3.91 36.35 -7.51
CA LYS A 71 4.48 37.69 -7.48
C LYS A 71 4.40 38.24 -8.90
N GLY A 72 3.24 38.76 -9.24
CA GLY A 72 3.11 39.74 -10.31
C GLY A 72 3.47 41.13 -9.78
N ARG A 73 4.07 41.93 -10.68
CA ARG A 73 4.40 43.37 -10.57
C ARG A 73 5.67 43.63 -9.75
N ASP A 74 6.73 44.24 -10.28
CA ASP A 74 6.83 45.34 -11.26
C ASP A 74 7.87 45.11 -12.37
#